data_AF-A0A949M6F3-F1
#
_entry.id   AF-A0A949M6F3-F1
#
_cell.length_a   1.000
_cell.length_b   1.000
_cell.length_c   1.000
_cell.angle_alpha   90.00
_cell.angle_beta   90.00
_cell.angle_gamma   90.00
#
_symmetry.space_group_name_H-M   'P 1'
#
loop_
_entity.id
_entity.type
_entity.pdbx_description
1 polymer ?
#
loop_
_entity_poly.entity_id
_entity_poly.type
_entity_poly.pdbx_seq_one_letter_code
_entity_poly.pdbx_strand_id
1 'polypeptide(L)'
;MIGRNRIPVLGEAATLQYAGGRSMARGIDGAARFAPWAGFHIEVGRDVQLDQCLGRAQLPQIEIKHQRPGGIEVVRHWSLGEAVAIYPVTSGPIASTVGGSLGRRAAATAEAGIGVRWGANERSKCAVRVFVEPCVRAGYLRTLTFSVRSRMSDTLLAALLDHGRICEAADALVDRVRHPELVAYHELALPLGPAPEEEWGRGETTTVVPFHSLHPAAVDVEYLRGRWRSDAIDAAALQEWPGIQRWAHEYAAERDERDAAATAA
;
A
#
# COMPACT_ATOMS: atom_id res chain seq x y z
N MET A 1 -40.34 0.11 -11.36
CA MET A 1 -39.63 0.49 -10.12
C MET A 1 -38.15 0.57 -10.49
N ILE A 2 -37.59 1.78 -10.60
CA ILE A 2 -36.18 1.96 -10.99
C ILE A 2 -35.33 1.35 -9.87
N GLY A 3 -34.60 0.28 -10.18
CA GLY A 3 -33.71 -0.37 -9.24
C GLY A 3 -32.68 0.64 -8.78
N ARG A 4 -32.60 0.92 -7.47
CA ARG A 4 -31.55 1.75 -6.90
C ARG A 4 -30.22 1.15 -7.33
N ASN A 5 -29.36 1.94 -7.97
CA ASN A 5 -27.97 1.58 -8.24
C ASN A 5 -27.36 1.07 -6.93
N ARG A 6 -27.17 -0.25 -6.82
CA ARG A 6 -26.43 -0.85 -5.72
C ARG A 6 -24.97 -0.54 -5.99
N ILE A 7 -24.45 0.49 -5.33
CA ILE A 7 -23.01 0.73 -5.29
C ILE A 7 -22.41 -0.50 -4.63
N PRO A 8 -21.53 -1.27 -5.31
CA PRO A 8 -20.91 -2.44 -4.71
C PRO A 8 -20.22 -2.03 -3.40
N VAL A 9 -20.48 -2.78 -2.32
CA VAL A 9 -19.66 -2.68 -1.12
C VAL A 9 -18.29 -3.20 -1.51
N LEU A 10 -17.27 -2.35 -1.47
CA LEU A 10 -15.91 -2.77 -1.76
C LEU A 10 -15.53 -3.80 -0.68
N GLY A 11 -15.27 -5.04 -1.08
CA GLY A 11 -14.90 -6.10 -0.14
C GLY A 11 -13.62 -5.77 0.62
N GLU A 12 -13.42 -6.44 1.75
CA GLU A 12 -12.13 -6.44 2.44
C GLU A 12 -11.07 -6.96 1.45
N ALA A 13 -10.09 -6.13 1.09
CA ALA A 13 -9.00 -6.59 0.23
C ALA A 13 -7.89 -7.18 1.07
N ALA A 14 -7.20 -8.17 0.49
CA ALA A 14 -5.94 -8.63 1.03
C ALA A 14 -4.97 -7.44 1.19
N THR A 15 -4.13 -7.53 2.23
CA THR A 15 -3.26 -6.42 2.64
C THR A 15 -1.85 -6.65 2.12
N LEU A 16 -1.33 -5.67 1.39
CA LEU A 16 0.11 -5.55 1.13
C LEU A 16 0.77 -4.95 2.37
N GLN A 17 1.82 -5.60 2.87
CA GLN A 17 2.57 -5.18 4.04
C GLN A 17 4.05 -5.03 3.70
N TYR A 18 4.75 -4.23 4.49
CA TYR A 18 6.21 -4.09 4.40
C TYR A 18 6.86 -4.36 5.75
N ALA A 19 7.85 -5.24 5.76
CA ALA A 19 8.73 -5.45 6.91
C ALA A 19 9.98 -4.57 6.74
N GLY A 20 10.34 -3.83 7.79
CA GLY A 20 11.50 -2.92 7.76
C GLY A 20 12.72 -3.47 8.50
N GLY A 21 13.04 -4.76 8.35
CA GLY A 21 14.22 -5.39 8.97
C GLY A 21 13.98 -5.98 10.36
N ARG A 22 12.99 -5.48 11.13
CA ARG A 22 12.70 -5.98 12.49
C ARG A 22 11.93 -7.30 12.52
N SER A 23 11.20 -7.60 11.45
CA SER A 23 10.45 -8.85 11.37
C SER A 23 11.41 -10.00 11.13
N MET A 24 11.24 -11.08 11.88
CA MET A 24 12.04 -12.28 11.71
C MET A 24 11.35 -13.19 10.70
N ALA A 25 12.02 -13.50 9.58
CA ALA A 25 11.50 -14.35 8.53
C ALA A 25 12.44 -15.51 8.17
N ARG A 26 11.90 -16.53 7.52
CA ARG A 26 12.67 -17.62 6.88
C ARG A 26 11.98 -18.11 5.61
N GLY A 27 12.72 -18.79 4.73
CA GLY A 27 12.13 -19.54 3.61
C GLY A 27 11.31 -20.74 4.10
N ILE A 28 10.33 -21.17 3.29
CA ILE A 28 9.40 -22.27 3.63
C ILE A 28 10.08 -23.64 3.76
N ASP A 29 11.25 -23.84 3.17
CA ASP A 29 11.94 -25.14 3.19
C ASP A 29 12.39 -25.61 4.59
N GLY A 30 12.05 -24.86 5.66
CA GLY A 30 12.07 -25.29 7.06
C GLY A 30 13.48 -25.41 7.67
N ALA A 31 14.50 -25.65 6.84
CA ALA A 31 15.90 -25.76 7.21
C ALA A 31 16.56 -24.40 7.51
N ALA A 32 15.97 -23.31 7.01
CA ALA A 32 16.48 -21.95 7.23
C ALA A 32 16.15 -21.45 8.64
N ARG A 33 17.13 -20.82 9.30
CA ARG A 33 16.92 -20.11 10.56
C ARG A 33 16.13 -18.83 10.30
N PHE A 34 15.34 -18.40 11.28
CA PHE A 34 14.72 -17.08 11.26
C PHE A 34 15.80 -16.00 11.36
N ALA A 35 15.76 -15.03 10.46
CA ALA A 35 16.66 -13.89 10.42
C ALA A 35 15.88 -12.57 10.27
N PRO A 36 16.45 -11.43 10.69
CA PRO A 36 15.93 -10.10 10.36
C PRO A 36 15.67 -9.99 8.86
N TRP A 37 14.51 -9.47 8.47
CA TRP A 37 14.11 -9.42 7.07
C TRP A 37 13.38 -8.11 6.75
N ALA A 38 13.74 -7.53 5.60
CA ALA A 38 13.06 -6.40 5.01
C ALA A 38 12.41 -6.81 3.68
N GLY A 39 11.21 -6.30 3.42
CA GLY A 39 10.53 -6.54 2.15
C GLY A 39 9.01 -6.57 2.20
N PHE A 40 8.43 -6.63 1.01
CA PHE A 40 7.01 -6.63 0.75
C PHE A 40 6.43 -8.03 0.81
N HIS A 41 5.28 -8.17 1.46
CA HIS A 41 4.65 -9.46 1.68
C HIS A 41 3.13 -9.36 1.79
N ILE A 42 2.46 -10.48 1.50
CA ILE A 42 1.02 -10.66 1.59
C ILE A 42 0.74 -11.96 2.34
N GLU A 43 -0.15 -11.95 3.33
CA GLU A 43 -0.52 -13.15 4.08
C GLU A 43 -1.27 -14.18 3.20
N VAL A 44 -0.82 -15.44 3.26
CA VAL A 44 -1.44 -16.57 2.54
C VAL A 44 -2.78 -16.92 3.19
N GLY A 45 -3.78 -17.27 2.39
CA GLY A 45 -5.09 -17.74 2.87
C GLY A 45 -6.11 -16.63 3.12
N ARG A 46 -5.76 -15.36 2.86
CA ARG A 46 -6.67 -14.21 3.02
C ARG A 46 -7.55 -13.96 1.80
N ASP A 47 -7.08 -14.32 0.61
CA ASP A 47 -7.87 -14.27 -0.62
C ASP A 47 -7.49 -15.48 -1.49
N VAL A 48 -8.45 -16.40 -1.66
CA VAL A 48 -8.25 -17.66 -2.37
C VAL A 48 -7.88 -17.43 -3.85
N GLN A 49 -8.48 -16.41 -4.49
CA GLN A 49 -8.19 -16.10 -5.88
C GLN A 49 -6.78 -15.53 -6.02
N LEU A 50 -6.37 -14.65 -5.10
CA LEU A 50 -5.01 -14.13 -5.04
C LEU A 50 -4.00 -15.26 -4.86
N ASP A 51 -4.21 -16.15 -3.89
CA ASP A 51 -3.32 -17.29 -3.63
C ASP A 51 -3.17 -18.20 -4.86
N GLN A 52 -4.25 -18.45 -5.59
CA GLN A 52 -4.22 -19.22 -6.83
C GLN A 52 -3.43 -18.52 -7.94
N CYS A 53 -3.56 -17.21 -8.08
CA CYS A 53 -2.77 -16.42 -9.03
C CYS A 53 -1.28 -16.45 -8.67
N LEU A 54 -0.93 -16.13 -7.43
CA LEU A 54 0.46 -16.07 -6.98
C LEU A 54 1.13 -17.45 -6.99
N GLY A 55 0.40 -18.51 -6.65
CA GLY A 55 0.88 -19.88 -6.75
C GLY A 55 1.16 -20.33 -8.18
N ARG A 56 0.28 -19.99 -9.13
CA ARG A 56 0.51 -20.27 -10.57
C ARG A 56 1.69 -19.48 -11.11
N ALA A 57 1.90 -18.26 -10.63
CA ALA A 57 3.06 -17.44 -10.95
C ALA A 57 4.33 -17.83 -10.20
N GLN A 58 4.28 -18.88 -9.36
CA GLN A 58 5.41 -19.43 -8.61
C GLN A 58 6.13 -18.38 -7.75
N LEU A 59 5.39 -17.43 -7.18
CA LEU A 59 6.00 -16.48 -6.26
C LEU A 59 6.54 -17.22 -5.02
N PRO A 60 7.72 -16.81 -4.51
CA PRO A 60 8.26 -17.42 -3.32
C PRO A 60 7.35 -17.15 -2.12
N GLN A 61 7.34 -18.09 -1.19
CA GLN A 61 6.72 -17.90 0.11
C GLN A 61 7.77 -17.88 1.22
N ILE A 62 7.43 -17.18 2.29
CA ILE A 62 8.23 -17.07 3.51
C ILE A 62 7.33 -17.28 4.73
N GLU A 63 7.95 -17.60 5.85
CA GLU A 63 7.31 -17.60 7.16
C GLU A 63 7.81 -16.42 7.98
N ILE A 64 6.90 -15.68 8.60
CA ILE A 64 7.21 -14.51 9.43
C ILE A 64 6.71 -14.75 10.86
N LYS A 65 7.55 -14.42 11.85
CA LYS A 65 7.14 -14.39 13.26
C LYS A 65 6.36 -13.11 13.56
N HIS A 66 5.10 -13.26 13.93
CA HIS A 66 4.27 -12.18 14.44
C HIS A 66 4.17 -12.26 15.96
N GLN A 67 4.43 -11.14 16.63
CA GLN A 67 4.08 -11.01 18.04
C GLN A 67 2.59 -10.76 18.17
N ARG A 68 1.89 -11.66 18.86
CA ARG A 68 0.46 -11.53 19.17
C ARG A 68 0.24 -11.61 20.69
N PRO A 69 -0.91 -11.12 21.20
CA PRO A 69 -1.28 -11.37 22.59
C PRO A 69 -1.25 -12.87 22.87
N GLY A 70 -0.42 -13.31 23.81
CA GLY A 70 -0.26 -14.74 24.16
C GLY A 70 0.91 -15.48 23.49
N GLY A 71 1.71 -14.84 22.63
CA GLY A 71 2.97 -15.44 22.16
C GLY A 71 3.42 -15.06 20.75
N ILE A 72 4.31 -15.90 20.19
CA ILE A 72 4.81 -15.78 18.82
C ILE A 72 4.01 -16.73 17.94
N GLU A 73 3.36 -16.18 16.92
CA GLU A 73 2.72 -16.95 15.85
C GLU A 73 3.60 -16.92 14.60
N VAL A 74 3.79 -18.07 13.96
CA VAL A 74 4.49 -18.17 12.67
C VAL A 74 3.43 -18.24 11.58
N VAL A 75 3.42 -17.24 10.70
CA VAL A 75 2.41 -17.12 9.63
C VAL A 75 3.10 -17.19 8.28
N ARG A 76 2.44 -17.82 7.30
CA ARG A 76 2.92 -17.92 5.91
C ARG A 76 2.52 -16.69 5.11
N HIS A 77 3.45 -16.20 4.30
CA HIS A 77 3.26 -15.08 3.42
C HIS A 77 3.82 -15.36 2.03
N TRP A 78 3.22 -14.79 1.00
CA TRP A 78 3.88 -14.56 -0.28
C TRP A 78 4.92 -13.47 -0.11
N SER A 79 6.15 -13.73 -0.55
CA SER A 79 7.22 -12.73 -0.59
C SER A 79 7.21 -12.07 -1.97
N LEU A 80 7.14 -10.74 -1.98
CA LEU A 80 7.25 -9.92 -3.19
C LEU A 80 8.65 -9.33 -3.36
N GLY A 81 9.59 -9.68 -2.47
CA GLY A 81 10.95 -9.14 -2.45
C GLY A 81 11.09 -7.80 -1.74
N GLU A 82 12.29 -7.23 -1.78
CA GLU A 82 12.60 -5.93 -1.16
C GLU A 82 12.05 -4.74 -1.95
N ALA A 83 11.81 -4.92 -3.25
CA ALA A 83 11.26 -3.90 -4.14
C ALA A 83 10.01 -4.40 -4.86
N VAL A 84 9.04 -3.51 -5.04
CA VAL A 84 7.77 -3.80 -5.73
C VAL A 84 7.33 -2.57 -6.52
N ALA A 85 6.60 -2.76 -7.61
CA ALA A 85 5.91 -1.68 -8.28
C ALA A 85 4.41 -1.76 -7.96
N ILE A 86 3.82 -0.62 -7.62
CA ILE A 86 2.38 -0.50 -7.32
C ILE A 86 1.74 0.58 -8.20
N TYR A 87 0.44 0.48 -8.46
CA TYR A 87 -0.35 1.53 -9.10
C TYR A 87 -1.35 2.05 -8.06
N PRO A 88 -1.04 3.17 -7.38
CA PRO A 88 -1.90 3.71 -6.35
C PRO A 88 -3.18 4.29 -6.95
N VAL A 89 -4.34 3.88 -6.43
CA VAL A 89 -5.63 4.44 -6.84
C VAL A 89 -6.00 5.56 -5.85
N THR A 90 -5.54 6.76 -6.16
CA THR A 90 -5.66 7.98 -5.35
C THR A 90 -5.58 9.21 -6.25
N SER A 91 -6.14 10.34 -5.82
CA SER A 91 -5.88 11.64 -6.45
C SER A 91 -4.65 12.36 -5.88
N GLY A 92 -3.91 11.71 -4.99
CA GLY A 92 -2.68 12.20 -4.38
C GLY A 92 -2.83 12.80 -2.97
N PRO A 93 -1.73 12.92 -2.20
CA PRO A 93 -1.78 13.47 -0.84
C PRO A 93 -2.12 14.97 -0.81
N ILE A 94 -3.10 15.35 0.02
CA ILE A 94 -3.49 16.75 0.26
C ILE A 94 -2.63 17.41 1.37
N ALA A 95 -1.81 16.62 2.05
CA ALA A 95 -0.84 17.07 3.04
C ALA A 95 0.41 16.18 3.01
N SER A 96 1.54 16.74 3.41
CA SER A 96 2.83 16.04 3.39
C SER A 96 3.13 15.21 4.63
N THR A 97 2.26 15.27 5.65
CA THR A 97 2.43 14.56 6.92
C THR A 97 1.11 13.99 7.41
N VAL A 98 1.18 12.97 8.26
CA VAL A 98 0.01 12.43 8.94
C VAL A 98 -0.74 13.52 9.73
N GLY A 99 0.00 14.34 10.49
CA GLY A 99 -0.61 15.41 11.29
C GLY A 99 -1.36 16.43 10.42
N GLY A 100 -0.81 16.78 9.26
CA GLY A 100 -1.50 17.63 8.30
C GLY A 100 -2.73 16.98 7.66
N SER A 101 -2.70 15.66 7.47
CA SER A 101 -3.78 14.88 6.87
C SER A 101 -4.98 14.72 7.82
N LEU A 102 -4.74 14.55 9.12
CA LEU A 102 -5.78 14.28 10.13
C LEU A 102 -6.47 15.53 10.70
N GLY A 103 -5.92 16.72 10.47
CA GLY A 103 -6.51 17.98 10.94
C GLY A 103 -7.71 18.43 10.09
N ARG A 104 -7.73 19.73 9.73
CA ARG A 104 -8.78 20.31 8.87
C ARG A 104 -8.89 19.68 7.47
N ARG A 105 -7.95 18.81 7.10
CA ARG A 105 -7.87 18.13 5.80
C ARG A 105 -8.32 16.66 5.84
N ALA A 106 -8.86 16.17 6.95
CA ALA A 106 -9.26 14.76 7.08
C ALA A 106 -10.25 14.33 5.98
N ALA A 107 -11.32 15.10 5.78
CA ALA A 107 -12.30 14.83 4.73
C ALA A 107 -11.67 14.88 3.33
N ALA A 108 -10.83 15.88 3.04
CA ALA A 108 -10.17 16.00 1.75
C ALA A 108 -9.16 14.87 1.48
N THR A 109 -8.48 14.38 2.53
CA THR A 109 -7.57 13.22 2.45
C THR A 109 -8.35 11.95 2.10
N ALA A 110 -9.52 11.76 2.72
CA ALA A 110 -10.40 10.63 2.42
C ALA A 110 -11.02 10.73 1.01
N GLU A 111 -11.45 11.93 0.59
CA GLU A 111 -11.89 12.18 -0.79
C GLU A 111 -10.78 11.91 -1.82
N ALA A 112 -9.52 12.08 -1.43
CA ALA A 112 -8.37 11.70 -2.24
C ALA A 112 -8.09 10.18 -2.26
N GLY A 113 -8.92 9.36 -1.60
CA GLY A 113 -8.78 7.91 -1.55
C GLY A 113 -7.70 7.41 -0.59
N ILE A 114 -7.22 8.26 0.33
CA ILE A 114 -6.18 7.93 1.30
C ILE A 114 -6.83 7.80 2.68
N GLY A 115 -6.74 6.61 3.27
CA GLY A 115 -7.20 6.35 4.62
C GLY A 115 -6.11 6.71 5.63
N VAL A 116 -6.35 7.70 6.50
CA VAL A 116 -5.43 8.05 7.59
C VAL A 116 -6.21 8.12 8.89
N ARG A 117 -5.67 7.53 9.96
CA ARG A 117 -6.22 7.66 11.32
C ARG A 117 -5.16 7.49 12.40
N TRP A 118 -5.49 7.89 13.61
CA TRP A 118 -4.77 7.46 14.81
C TRP A 118 -5.22 6.04 15.17
N GLY A 119 -4.26 5.12 15.34
CA GLY A 119 -4.49 3.83 15.96
C GLY A 119 -4.17 3.84 17.45
N ALA A 120 -4.29 2.67 18.08
CA ALA A 120 -3.94 2.48 19.49
C ALA A 120 -2.52 2.98 19.82
N ASN A 121 -2.35 3.54 21.03
CA ASN A 121 -1.11 4.14 21.54
C ASN A 121 -0.56 5.29 20.67
N GLU A 122 -1.44 6.12 20.11
CA GLU A 122 -1.09 7.29 19.29
C GLU A 122 -0.25 6.95 18.04
N ARG A 123 -0.27 5.69 17.61
CA ARG A 123 0.44 5.27 16.39
C ARG A 123 -0.46 5.52 15.20
N SER A 124 -0.02 6.38 14.30
CA SER A 124 -0.73 6.60 13.04
C SER A 124 -0.87 5.32 12.23
N LYS A 125 -1.96 5.21 11.48
CA LYS A 125 -2.16 4.22 10.42
C LYS A 125 -2.47 4.98 9.13
N CYS A 126 -1.80 4.61 8.05
CA CYS A 126 -2.04 5.16 6.72
C CYS A 126 -2.23 4.00 5.74
N ALA A 127 -3.23 4.11 4.86
CA ALA A 127 -3.52 3.09 3.88
C ALA A 127 -4.00 3.70 2.56
N VAL A 128 -3.67 3.02 1.47
CA VAL A 128 -4.11 3.35 0.11
C VAL A 128 -4.45 2.06 -0.65
N ARG A 129 -5.42 2.14 -1.56
CA ARG A 129 -5.77 1.03 -2.45
C ARG A 129 -4.82 1.02 -3.65
N VAL A 130 -4.26 -0.15 -3.95
CA VAL A 130 -3.20 -0.28 -4.95
C VAL A 130 -3.42 -1.52 -5.81
N PHE A 131 -3.11 -1.43 -7.10
CA PHE A 131 -2.75 -2.64 -7.85
C PHE A 131 -1.28 -2.94 -7.63
N VAL A 132 -0.92 -4.22 -7.50
CA VAL A 132 0.47 -4.64 -7.24
C VAL A 132 0.99 -5.38 -8.46
N GLU A 133 2.05 -4.89 -9.07
CA GLU A 133 2.55 -5.34 -10.38
C GLU A 133 2.75 -6.87 -10.45
N PRO A 134 3.44 -7.54 -9.49
CA PRO A 134 3.51 -9.00 -9.48
C PRO A 134 2.14 -9.71 -9.45
N CYS A 135 1.14 -9.15 -8.76
CA CYS A 135 -0.21 -9.71 -8.69
C CYS A 135 -0.95 -9.53 -10.03
N VAL A 136 -0.84 -8.34 -10.64
CA VAL A 136 -1.43 -8.06 -11.95
C VAL A 136 -0.82 -8.97 -13.02
N ARG A 137 0.51 -9.15 -13.04
CA ARG A 137 1.18 -10.09 -13.94
C ARG A 137 0.74 -11.54 -13.72
N ALA A 138 0.42 -11.91 -12.49
CA ALA A 138 -0.16 -13.20 -12.15
C ALA A 138 -1.66 -13.33 -12.50
N GLY A 139 -2.26 -12.31 -13.12
CA GLY A 139 -3.66 -12.29 -13.54
C GLY A 139 -4.64 -11.88 -12.43
N TYR A 140 -4.17 -11.35 -11.30
CA TYR A 140 -5.01 -10.83 -10.23
C TYR A 140 -5.21 -9.32 -10.41
N LEU A 141 -6.36 -8.94 -10.98
CA LEU A 141 -6.74 -7.56 -11.27
C LEU A 141 -7.81 -7.05 -10.28
N ARG A 142 -7.43 -6.96 -9.01
CA ARG A 142 -8.22 -6.34 -7.93
C ARG A 142 -7.27 -5.55 -7.05
N THR A 143 -7.73 -4.47 -6.44
CA THR A 143 -6.88 -3.72 -5.51
C THR A 143 -6.55 -4.53 -4.25
N LEU A 144 -5.35 -4.28 -3.72
CA LEU A 144 -4.92 -4.63 -2.38
C LEU A 144 -4.92 -3.37 -1.52
N THR A 145 -5.01 -3.52 -0.21
CA THR A 145 -4.79 -2.41 0.72
C THR A 145 -3.31 -2.37 1.08
N PHE A 146 -2.57 -1.34 0.66
CA PHE A 146 -1.23 -1.10 1.18
C PHE A 146 -1.36 -0.30 2.47
N SER A 147 -1.12 -0.96 3.61
CA SER A 147 -1.28 -0.36 4.94
C SER A 147 0.03 -0.32 5.70
N VAL A 148 0.30 0.83 6.30
CA VAL A 148 1.49 1.12 7.11
C VAL A 148 1.09 1.78 8.42
N ARG A 149 2.02 1.79 9.38
CA ARG A 149 1.79 2.33 10.72
C ARG A 149 2.98 3.11 11.24
N SER A 150 2.73 3.97 12.22
CA SER A 150 3.74 4.81 12.89
C SER A 150 4.52 5.64 11.87
N ARG A 151 5.84 5.78 12.00
CA ARG A 151 6.67 6.58 11.08
C ARG A 151 6.59 6.13 9.62
N MET A 152 6.28 4.86 9.32
CA MET A 152 6.07 4.41 7.94
C MET A 152 4.86 5.09 7.27
N SER A 153 3.93 5.65 8.04
CA SER A 153 2.82 6.43 7.51
C SER A 153 3.31 7.69 6.78
N ASP A 154 4.26 8.41 7.37
CA ASP A 154 4.87 9.57 6.69
C ASP A 154 5.76 9.12 5.52
N THR A 155 6.41 7.97 5.63
CA THR A 155 7.16 7.33 4.51
C THR A 155 6.25 7.05 3.31
N LEU A 156 5.05 6.51 3.53
CA LEU A 156 4.08 6.28 2.46
C LEU A 156 3.61 7.60 1.82
N LEU A 157 3.30 8.61 2.64
CA LEU A 157 2.91 9.93 2.11
C LEU A 157 4.04 10.56 1.29
N ALA A 158 5.29 10.47 1.74
CA ALA A 158 6.45 10.96 1.00
C ALA A 158 6.62 10.23 -0.35
N ALA A 159 6.44 8.91 -0.39
CA ALA A 159 6.50 8.15 -1.64
C ALA A 159 5.36 8.54 -2.61
N LEU A 160 4.15 8.78 -2.10
CA LEU A 160 3.03 9.25 -2.92
C LEU A 160 3.25 10.69 -3.44
N LEU A 161 3.83 11.59 -2.64
CA LEU A 161 4.17 12.94 -3.10
C LEU A 161 5.21 12.92 -4.22
N ASP A 162 6.26 12.10 -4.07
CA ASP A 162 7.26 11.94 -5.12
C ASP A 162 6.65 11.30 -6.38
N HIS A 163 5.70 10.37 -6.22
CA HIS A 163 4.95 9.84 -7.34
C HIS A 163 4.10 10.90 -8.06
N GLY A 164 3.47 11.81 -7.31
CA GLY A 164 2.74 12.95 -7.87
C GLY A 164 3.62 13.83 -8.75
N ARG A 165 4.84 14.15 -8.29
CA ARG A 165 5.84 14.87 -9.09
C ARG A 165 6.13 14.18 -10.43
N ILE A 166 6.11 12.85 -10.45
CA ILE A 166 6.36 12.06 -11.67
C ILE A 166 5.14 12.07 -12.59
N CYS A 167 3.92 12.05 -12.05
CA CYS A 167 2.69 12.23 -12.83
C CYS A 167 2.66 13.63 -13.48
N GLU A 168 3.00 14.68 -12.72
CA GLU A 168 3.12 16.05 -13.22
C GLU A 168 4.22 16.19 -14.28
N ALA A 169 5.35 15.47 -14.14
CA ALA A 169 6.37 15.43 -15.18
C ALA A 169 5.87 14.71 -16.45
N ALA A 170 5.07 13.66 -16.29
CA ALA A 170 4.46 12.94 -17.41
C ALA A 170 3.46 13.81 -18.17
N ASP A 171 2.71 14.66 -17.48
CA ASP A 171 1.80 15.62 -18.07
C ASP A 171 2.44 16.53 -19.14
N ALA A 172 3.73 16.83 -19.01
CA ALA A 172 4.49 17.62 -19.97
C ALA A 172 5.03 16.79 -21.16
N LEU A 173 5.04 15.47 -21.03
CA LEU A 173 5.66 14.52 -21.98
C LEU A 173 4.64 13.70 -22.77
N VAL A 174 3.40 13.58 -22.29
CA VAL A 174 2.32 12.84 -22.97
C VAL A 174 1.72 13.63 -24.14
N ASP A 175 1.29 12.89 -25.16
CA ASP A 175 0.54 13.46 -26.28
C ASP A 175 -0.90 13.81 -25.85
N ARG A 176 -1.17 15.11 -25.72
CA ARG A 176 -2.48 15.64 -25.26
C ARG A 176 -3.63 15.42 -26.23
N VAL A 177 -3.35 15.12 -27.50
CA VAL A 177 -4.41 14.73 -28.44
C VAL A 177 -4.93 13.33 -28.08
N ARG A 178 -4.05 12.47 -27.54
CA ARG A 178 -4.37 11.09 -27.19
C ARG A 178 -4.74 10.90 -25.72
N HIS A 179 -4.24 11.77 -24.85
CA HIS A 179 -4.50 11.77 -23.40
C HIS A 179 -4.82 13.20 -22.93
N PRO A 180 -6.09 13.63 -23.07
CA PRO A 180 -6.48 15.02 -22.80
C PRO A 180 -6.54 15.36 -21.30
N GLU A 181 -6.71 14.37 -20.44
CA GLU A 181 -6.80 14.53 -18.98
C GLU A 181 -5.42 14.56 -18.33
N LEU A 182 -5.30 15.04 -17.10
CA LEU A 182 -4.04 14.92 -16.35
C LEU A 182 -3.73 13.45 -16.06
N VAL A 183 -2.44 13.09 -16.05
CA VAL A 183 -1.99 11.74 -15.73
C VAL A 183 -2.34 11.41 -14.29
N ALA A 184 -3.20 10.41 -14.08
CA ALA A 184 -3.60 9.99 -12.74
C ALA A 184 -2.56 9.06 -12.09
N TYR A 185 -2.58 8.94 -10.76
CA TYR A 185 -1.60 8.15 -10.00
C TYR A 185 -1.60 6.68 -10.38
N HIS A 186 -2.76 6.09 -10.70
CA HIS A 186 -2.81 4.68 -11.10
C HIS A 186 -2.32 4.46 -12.53
N GLU A 187 -2.05 5.52 -13.29
CA GLU A 187 -1.58 5.43 -14.68
C GLU A 187 -0.10 5.11 -14.80
N LEU A 188 0.66 5.38 -13.73
CA LEU A 188 2.08 5.10 -13.66
C LEU A 188 2.36 4.16 -12.48
N ALA A 189 3.26 3.22 -12.70
CA ALA A 189 3.75 2.38 -11.62
C ALA A 189 4.68 3.21 -10.72
N LEU A 190 4.36 3.26 -9.42
CA LEU A 190 5.24 3.72 -8.35
C LEU A 190 6.17 2.57 -7.93
N PRO A 191 7.48 2.62 -8.26
CA PRO A 191 8.43 1.65 -7.76
C PRO A 191 8.80 2.00 -6.31
N LEU A 192 8.67 1.03 -5.42
CA LEU A 192 9.08 1.11 -4.03
C LEU A 192 10.23 0.14 -3.77
N GLY A 193 11.16 0.51 -2.89
CA GLY A 193 12.24 -0.36 -2.45
C GLY A 193 12.91 0.16 -1.18
N PRO A 194 13.92 -0.57 -0.67
CA PRO A 194 14.54 -0.26 0.61
C PRO A 194 15.30 1.07 0.52
N ALA A 195 15.08 1.92 1.51
CA ALA A 195 15.88 3.11 1.79
C ALA A 195 17.09 2.73 2.67
N PRO A 196 18.07 3.64 2.87
CA PRO A 196 19.13 3.42 3.86
C PRO A 196 18.58 3.12 5.26
N GLU A 197 19.33 2.36 6.04
CA GLU A 197 19.00 2.08 7.44
C GLU A 197 18.92 3.37 8.27
N GLU A 198 17.89 3.44 9.11
CA GLU A 198 17.64 4.57 10.00
C GLU A 198 17.40 4.10 11.44
N GLU A 199 17.78 4.94 12.40
CA GLU A 199 17.50 4.73 13.82
C GLU A 199 16.21 5.45 14.22
N TRP A 200 15.18 4.69 14.60
CA TRP A 200 13.87 5.23 14.98
C TRP A 200 13.60 5.06 16.47
N GLY A 201 13.32 6.16 17.16
CA GLY A 201 12.91 6.15 18.57
C GLY A 201 12.93 7.55 19.18
N ARG A 202 12.41 7.68 20.40
CA ARG A 202 12.68 8.83 21.29
C ARG A 202 13.22 8.23 22.59
N GLY A 203 14.55 8.14 22.70
CA GLY A 203 15.22 7.39 23.77
C GLY A 203 15.89 6.13 23.23
N GLU A 204 15.35 4.95 23.55
CA GLU A 204 15.77 3.69 22.93
C GLU A 204 15.40 3.71 21.45
N THR A 205 16.40 3.57 20.59
CA THR A 205 16.23 3.56 19.14
C THR A 205 16.17 2.12 18.63
N THR A 206 15.59 1.94 17.47
CA THR A 206 15.67 0.67 16.73
C THR A 206 16.05 0.94 15.30
N THR A 207 17.01 0.16 14.80
CA THR A 207 17.38 0.12 13.39
C THR A 207 16.22 -0.39 12.56
N VAL A 208 15.86 0.37 11.52
CA VAL A 208 14.77 0.06 10.59
C VAL A 208 15.26 0.36 9.18
N VAL A 209 14.89 -0.48 8.22
CA VAL A 209 15.04 -0.21 6.78
C VAL A 209 13.69 0.30 6.27
N PRO A 210 13.46 1.62 6.10
CA PRO A 210 12.24 2.11 5.48
C PRO A 210 12.17 1.71 4.01
N PHE A 211 10.99 1.81 3.41
CA PHE A 211 10.88 1.86 1.96
C PHE A 211 10.91 3.31 1.48
N HIS A 212 11.15 3.54 0.20
CA HIS A 212 10.98 4.85 -0.43
C HIS A 212 10.59 4.67 -1.90
N SER A 213 10.17 5.78 -2.53
CA SER A 213 10.02 5.84 -3.98
C SER A 213 11.39 5.68 -4.66
N LEU A 214 11.48 4.76 -5.61
CA LEU A 214 12.65 4.54 -6.46
C LEU A 214 12.57 5.32 -7.78
N HIS A 215 11.68 6.31 -7.87
CA HIS A 215 11.66 7.18 -9.03
C HIS A 215 12.99 7.96 -9.12
N PRO A 216 13.54 8.15 -10.33
CA PRO A 216 14.70 9.01 -10.50
C PRO A 216 14.31 10.48 -10.29
N ALA A 217 15.32 11.32 -10.06
CA ALA A 217 15.12 12.76 -9.92
C ALA A 217 14.54 13.39 -11.20
N ALA A 218 15.00 12.94 -12.38
CA ALA A 218 14.48 13.34 -13.68
C ALA A 218 13.97 12.12 -14.44
N VAL A 219 12.88 12.29 -15.20
CA VAL A 219 12.28 11.26 -16.04
C VAL A 219 12.20 11.70 -17.48
N ASP A 220 12.23 10.74 -18.38
CA ASP A 220 12.02 10.92 -19.81
C ASP A 220 10.87 10.03 -20.30
N VAL A 221 10.58 10.11 -21.59
CA VAL A 221 9.50 9.34 -22.24
C VAL A 221 9.76 7.84 -22.17
N GLU A 222 11.03 7.39 -22.21
CA GLU A 222 11.36 5.97 -22.14
C GLU A 222 11.06 5.39 -20.76
N TYR A 223 11.48 6.10 -19.71
CA TYR A 223 11.15 5.78 -18.34
C TYR A 223 9.64 5.67 -18.14
N LEU A 224 8.88 6.69 -18.56
CA LEU A 224 7.43 6.71 -18.40
C LEU A 224 6.76 5.57 -19.15
N ARG A 225 7.21 5.25 -20.37
CA ARG A 225 6.69 4.11 -21.14
C ARG A 225 6.89 2.78 -20.41
N GLY A 226 8.04 2.60 -19.74
CA GLY A 226 8.33 1.42 -18.93
C GLY A 226 7.52 1.33 -17.63
N ARG A 227 6.82 2.40 -17.23
CA ARG A 227 6.00 2.47 -16.02
C ARG A 227 4.50 2.61 -16.31
N TRP A 228 4.13 2.82 -17.56
CA TRP A 228 2.74 3.02 -17.94
C TRP A 228 1.91 1.77 -17.66
N ARG A 229 0.73 1.96 -17.06
CA ARG A 229 -0.21 0.86 -16.80
C ARG A 229 -0.73 0.20 -18.07
N SER A 230 -1.36 -0.96 -17.92
CA SER A 230 -2.20 -1.55 -18.96
C SER A 230 -3.63 -0.99 -18.93
N ASP A 231 -4.37 -1.05 -20.05
CA ASP A 231 -5.77 -0.61 -20.12
C ASP A 231 -6.69 -1.28 -19.10
N ALA A 232 -6.38 -2.52 -18.73
CA ALA A 232 -7.13 -3.25 -17.73
C ALA A 232 -7.02 -2.61 -16.33
N ILE A 233 -5.84 -2.08 -15.96
CA ILE A 233 -5.65 -1.41 -14.66
C ILE A 233 -6.49 -0.13 -14.58
N ASP A 234 -6.51 0.67 -15.64
CA ASP A 234 -7.24 1.93 -15.65
C ASP A 234 -8.75 1.74 -15.62
N ALA A 235 -9.27 0.84 -16.45
CA ALA A 235 -10.68 0.48 -16.40
C ALA A 235 -11.10 0.01 -15.00
N ALA A 236 -10.27 -0.83 -14.35
CA ALA A 236 -10.52 -1.30 -12.99
C ALA A 236 -10.41 -0.17 -11.96
N ALA A 237 -9.41 0.72 -12.06
CA ALA A 237 -9.22 1.84 -11.16
C ALA A 237 -10.42 2.81 -11.20
N LEU A 238 -10.85 3.21 -12.40
CA LEU A 238 -12.01 4.08 -12.60
C LEU A 238 -13.29 3.45 -12.06
N GLN A 239 -13.46 2.14 -12.23
CA GLN A 239 -14.60 1.41 -11.69
C GLN A 239 -14.59 1.36 -10.15
N GLU A 240 -13.43 1.15 -9.53
CA GLU A 240 -13.29 1.05 -8.07
C GLU A 240 -13.33 2.41 -7.36
N TRP A 241 -12.97 3.50 -8.04
CA TRP A 241 -12.74 4.82 -7.44
C TRP A 241 -13.84 5.31 -6.48
N PRO A 242 -15.15 5.30 -6.82
CA PRO A 242 -16.18 5.75 -5.89
C PRO A 242 -16.25 4.93 -4.60
N GLY A 243 -15.95 3.63 -4.69
CA GLY A 243 -15.90 2.75 -3.52
C GLY A 243 -14.65 2.98 -2.67
N ILE A 244 -13.53 3.36 -3.30
CA ILE A 244 -12.28 3.68 -2.60
C ILE A 244 -12.43 4.95 -1.78
N GLN A 245 -13.07 6.00 -2.32
CA GLN A 245 -13.34 7.21 -1.55
C GLN A 245 -14.20 6.92 -0.33
N ARG A 246 -15.27 6.12 -0.48
CA ARG A 246 -16.10 5.68 0.64
C ARG A 246 -15.30 4.89 1.68
N TRP A 247 -14.52 3.91 1.22
CA TRP A 247 -13.66 3.12 2.09
C TRP A 247 -12.68 4.00 2.87
N ALA A 248 -12.09 5.02 2.25
CA ALA A 248 -11.15 5.91 2.92
C ALA A 248 -11.83 6.73 4.03
N HIS A 249 -13.07 7.18 3.82
CA HIS A 249 -13.88 7.81 4.86
C HIS A 249 -14.19 6.87 6.02
N GLU A 250 -14.62 5.65 5.71
CA GLU A 250 -14.91 4.61 6.72
C GLU A 250 -13.63 4.26 7.51
N TYR A 251 -12.52 4.05 6.81
CA TYR A 251 -11.22 3.78 7.41
C TYR A 251 -10.76 4.90 8.33
N ALA A 252 -11.00 6.17 7.96
CA ALA A 252 -10.66 7.32 8.80
C ALA A 252 -11.57 7.42 10.05
N ALA A 253 -12.82 6.95 9.95
CA ALA A 253 -13.80 6.96 11.04
C ALA A 253 -13.65 5.78 12.00
N GLU A 254 -13.03 4.66 11.58
CA GLU A 254 -12.77 3.50 12.42
C GLU A 254 -11.97 3.87 13.68
N ARG A 255 -12.62 3.76 14.83
CA ARG A 255 -11.94 3.71 16.13
C ARG A 255 -11.41 2.29 16.33
N ASP A 256 -10.20 2.14 16.89
CA ASP A 256 -9.71 0.81 17.24
C ASP A 256 -10.61 0.20 18.35
N GLU A 257 -11.57 -0.64 17.96
CA GLU A 257 -12.54 -1.30 18.87
C GLU A 257 -11.87 -2.22 19.91
N ARG A 258 -10.58 -2.54 19.75
CA ARG A 258 -9.82 -3.34 20.71
C ARG A 258 -9.65 -2.68 22.08
N ASP A 259 -9.87 -1.37 22.20
CA ASP A 259 -9.80 -0.65 23.49
C ASP A 259 -11.14 -0.62 24.23
N ALA A 260 -12.28 -0.87 23.58
CA ALA A 260 -13.57 -0.95 24.26
C ALA A 260 -13.69 -2.22 25.13
N ALA A 261 -13.04 -3.31 24.72
CA ALA A 261 -13.02 -4.57 25.46
C ALA A 261 -11.94 -4.62 26.56
N ALA A 262 -10.85 -3.85 26.43
CA ALA A 262 -9.76 -3.82 27.42
C ALA A 262 -9.99 -2.81 28.56
N THR A 263 -10.88 -1.84 28.37
CA THR A 263 -11.28 -0.88 29.42
C THR A 263 -12.54 -1.33 30.19
N ALA A 264 -13.15 -2.45 29.77
CA ALA A 264 -14.36 -3.02 30.36
C ALA A 264 -14.12 -4.36 31.11
N ALA A 265 -12.85 -4.75 31.30
CA ALA A 265 -12.42 -5.90 32.08
C ALA A 265 -11.47 -5.46 33.20
#